data_AF-A0A7L0IAM5-F1
#
_entry.id   AF-A0A7L0IAM5-F1
#
_cell.length_a   1.000
_cell.length_b   1.000
_cell.length_c   1.000
_cell.angle_alpha   90.00
_cell.angle_beta   90.00
_cell.angle_gamma   90.00
#
_symmetry.space_group_name_H-M   'P 1'
#
loop_
_entity.id
_entity.type
_entity.pdbx_description
1 polymer ?
#
loop_
_entity_poly.entity_id
_entity_poly.type
_entity_poly.pdbx_seq_one_letter_code
_entity_poly.pdbx_strand_id
1 'polypeptide(L)' 'LQEYPLNNMVTGYVSARDMRKYSGELRDFVPGTSGYAAYWIQNGISIHPDAKTRTKRK' A
#
# COMPACT_ATOMS: atom_id res chain seq x y z
N LEU A 1 -5.25 2.05 -47.97
CA LEU A 1 -5.54 1.61 -46.59
C LEU A 1 -4.46 0.60 -46.22
N GLN A 2 -3.56 0.95 -45.31
CA GLN A 2 -2.52 0.04 -44.84
C GLN A 2 -3.19 -0.89 -43.81
N GLU A 3 -3.34 -2.18 -44.16
CA GLU A 3 -3.92 -3.19 -43.27
C GLU A 3 -3.04 -3.34 -42.03
N TYR A 4 -3.56 -2.87 -40.90
CA TYR A 4 -2.95 -3.16 -39.61
C TYR A 4 -3.08 -4.67 -39.36
N PRO A 5 -2.01 -5.36 -38.89
CA PRO A 5 -2.10 -6.77 -38.60
C PRO A 5 -3.21 -6.98 -37.55
N LEU A 6 -4.24 -7.74 -37.95
CA LEU A 6 -5.45 -7.99 -37.16
C LEU A 6 -5.17 -8.68 -35.82
N ASN A 7 -3.95 -9.18 -35.61
CA ASN A 7 -3.59 -9.95 -34.43
C ASN A 7 -2.18 -9.58 -33.93
N ASN A 8 -2.14 -8.63 -32.99
CA ASN A 8 -0.94 -8.25 -32.23
C ASN A 8 -0.77 -9.08 -30.93
N MET A 9 -1.50 -10.19 -30.78
CA MET A 9 -1.37 -11.02 -29.58
C MET A 9 0.01 -11.69 -29.55
N VAL A 10 0.84 -11.27 -28.61
CA VAL A 10 2.09 -11.98 -28.27
C VAL A 10 1.71 -13.31 -27.64
N THR A 11 2.05 -14.41 -28.32
CA THR A 11 1.88 -15.79 -27.83
C THR A 11 3.20 -16.30 -27.24
N GLY A 12 3.14 -17.19 -26.24
CA GLY A 12 4.33 -17.88 -25.70
C GLY A 12 4.80 -17.43 -24.31
N TYR A 13 3.97 -16.70 -23.55
CA TYR A 13 4.27 -16.45 -22.15
C TYR A 13 4.32 -17.76 -21.35
N VAL A 14 5.32 -17.84 -20.46
CA VAL A 14 5.45 -18.95 -19.52
C VAL A 14 4.24 -18.96 -18.59
N SER A 15 3.68 -20.14 -18.31
CA SER A 15 2.56 -20.28 -17.39
C SER A 15 2.98 -19.88 -15.98
N ALA A 16 2.13 -19.17 -15.25
CA ALA A 16 2.34 -18.92 -13.82
C ALA A 16 2.47 -20.21 -12.99
N ARG A 17 2.07 -21.37 -13.55
CA ARG A 17 2.26 -22.69 -12.96
C ARG A 17 3.72 -23.14 -13.02
N ASP A 18 4.47 -22.72 -14.03
CA ASP A 18 5.86 -23.13 -14.27
C ASP A 18 6.85 -22.22 -13.53
N MET A 19 6.38 -21.11 -12.98
CA MET A 19 7.21 -20.17 -12.20
C MET A 19 7.45 -20.68 -10.78
N ARG A 20 8.66 -20.40 -10.24
CA ARG A 20 8.96 -20.64 -8.83
C ARG A 20 8.06 -19.77 -7.96
N LYS A 21 7.44 -20.38 -6.94
CA LYS A 21 6.55 -19.70 -5.99
C LYS A 21 7.18 -19.65 -4.62
N TYR A 22 6.97 -18.55 -3.90
CA TYR A 22 7.30 -18.47 -2.49
C TYR A 22 6.38 -19.42 -1.70
N SER A 23 6.97 -20.28 -0.87
CA SER A 23 6.24 -21.30 -0.09
C SER A 23 6.24 -21.04 1.41
N GLY A 24 6.82 -19.92 1.85
CA GLY A 24 6.80 -19.53 3.25
C GLY A 24 5.48 -18.88 3.65
N GLU A 25 5.40 -18.48 4.90
CA GLU A 25 4.25 -17.74 5.42
C GLU A 25 4.22 -16.31 4.85
N LEU A 26 3.08 -15.91 4.27
CA LEU A 26 2.82 -14.56 3.80
C LEU A 26 1.66 -13.97 4.60
N ARG A 27 1.86 -12.81 5.21
CA ARG A 27 0.85 -12.10 5.99
C ARG A 27 0.66 -10.69 5.46
N ASP A 28 -0.59 -10.23 5.51
CA ASP A 28 -0.89 -8.84 5.21
C ASP A 28 -0.29 -7.94 6.29
N PHE A 29 0.38 -6.88 5.84
CA PHE A 29 0.87 -5.84 6.74
C PHE A 29 -0.24 -4.81 6.97
N VAL A 30 -0.90 -4.92 8.13
CA VAL A 30 -1.98 -4.01 8.55
C VAL A 30 -1.56 -3.31 9.84
N PRO A 31 -1.06 -2.06 9.79
CA PRO A 31 -0.66 -1.30 10.97
C PRO A 31 -1.78 -1.21 12.03
N GLY A 32 -1.42 -1.34 13.30
CA GLY A 32 -2.36 -1.37 14.42
C GLY A 32 -2.95 -2.75 14.73
N THR A 33 -2.69 -3.75 13.88
CA THR A 33 -3.08 -5.15 14.12
C THR A 33 -1.84 -6.04 14.19
N SER A 34 -1.92 -7.17 14.90
CA SER A 34 -0.83 -8.18 14.97
C SER A 34 0.55 -7.63 15.37
N GLY A 35 0.59 -6.49 16.08
CA GLY A 35 1.84 -5.82 16.49
C GLY A 35 2.54 -5.03 15.37
N TYR A 36 1.95 -4.94 14.17
CA TYR A 36 2.50 -4.12 13.09
C TYR A 36 2.28 -2.63 13.36
N ALA A 37 3.30 -1.83 13.09
CA ALA A 37 3.23 -0.37 13.17
C ALA A 37 3.95 0.23 11.97
N ALA A 38 3.41 1.34 11.46
CA ALA A 38 4.04 2.15 10.42
C ALA A 38 4.27 3.55 11.00
N TYR A 39 5.46 4.10 10.79
CA TYR A 39 5.84 5.42 11.27
C TYR A 39 6.27 6.29 10.09
N TRP A 40 5.91 7.56 10.15
CA TRP A 40 6.40 8.58 9.25
C TRP A 40 7.37 9.49 10.01
N ILE A 41 8.56 9.71 9.46
CA ILE A 41 9.54 10.62 10.06
C ILE A 41 9.12 12.05 9.77
N GLN A 42 8.73 12.79 10.81
CA GLN A 42 8.44 14.21 10.71
C GLN A 42 9.69 15.03 11.02
N ASN A 43 10.01 16.01 10.17
CA ASN A 43 11.14 16.93 10.37
C ASN A 43 10.88 17.98 11.47
N GLY A 44 9.70 17.96 12.09
CA GLY A 44 9.31 18.83 13.21
C GLY A 44 8.07 18.28 13.91
N ILE A 45 7.87 18.65 15.19
CA ILE A 45 6.73 18.18 16.00
C ILE A 45 5.65 19.27 15.95
N SER A 46 4.48 18.97 15.41
CA SER A 46 3.33 19.87 15.52
C SER A 46 2.76 19.79 16.94
N ILE A 47 3.35 20.56 17.87
CA ILE A 47 2.77 20.76 19.20
C ILE A 47 1.61 21.74 19.03
N HIS A 48 0.41 21.24 18.74
CA HIS A 48 -0.79 22.05 18.92
C HIS A 48 -1.15 22.01 20.42
N PRO A 49 -1.07 23.13 21.17
CA PRO A 49 -1.61 23.17 22.51
C PRO A 49 -3.13 22.99 22.40
N ASP A 50 -3.66 22.05 23.16
CA ASP A 50 -5.08 21.72 23.21
C ASP A 50 -5.90 22.98 23.56
N ALA A 51 -6.52 23.61 22.56
CA ALA A 51 -7.39 24.78 22.74
C ALA A 51 -8.77 24.38 23.29
N LYS A 52 -8.80 23.43 24.24
CA LYS A 52 -10.01 22.90 24.89
C LYS A 52 -10.05 23.19 26.38
N THR A 53 -9.85 24.45 26.77
CA THR A 53 -10.37 24.97 28.05
C THR A 53 -11.05 26.31 27.83
N ARG A 54 -12.06 26.34 26.95
CA ARG A 54 -13.05 27.43 26.95
C ARG A 54 -13.97 27.23 28.15
N THR A 55 -13.53 27.67 29.33
CA THR A 55 -14.36 27.78 30.53
C THR A 55 -15.57 28.67 30.22
N LYS A 56 -16.78 28.14 30.45
CA LYS A 56 -18.02 28.93 30.43
C LYS A 56 -17.95 29.92 31.59
N ARG A 57 -18.04 31.23 31.30
CA ARG A 57 -18.20 32.27 32.32
C ARG A 57 -19.62 32.15 32.93
N LYS A 58 -19.70 32.31 34.26
CA LYS A 58 -20.93 32.39 35.05
C LYS A 58 -21.78 33.59 34.63
#